data_AF-A0A5C7AAV9-F1
#
_entry.id   AF-A0A5C7AAV9-F1
#
_cell.length_a   1.000
_cell.length_b   1.000
_cell.length_c   1.000
_cell.angle_alpha   90.00
_cell.angle_beta   90.00
_cell.angle_gamma   90.00
#
_symmetry.space_group_name_H-M   'P 1'
#
loop_
_entity.id
_entity.type
_entity.pdbx_description
1 polymer ?
#
loop_
_entity_poly.entity_id
_entity_poly.type
_entity_poly.pdbx_seq_one_letter_code
_entity_poly.pdbx_strand_id
1 'polypeptide(L)'
;MELEKDLKIQYDGLESEISKFRKWAIFLAFMAFIPFPIAAIFNFIVFDSFLTLADFGGYIGGVASPFGAISGILFVYVAFLGQRQQLLYTQQEIRINQIELRDTRKEIEGQKEQLILQNKQFQIQSFESTFFNLLTHFRNSGPVDMLKKTYILLFADFNQIGLKIEPDGYGGHISSRRPDADQILAKQEFFFRTIRNLDNVEYSNVKNSLNQLLSILGHIFSIKNIPNNHLNTLILNIPKEELYVLFYIFIYNPEAFLPPQRKHLEIFFLELPQSYYHHPSHYFWLDRE
;
A
#
# COMPACT_ATOMS: atom_id res chain seq x y z
N MET A 1 -16.30 -14.64 29.55
CA MET A 1 -16.31 -14.88 31.01
C MET A 1 -17.50 -15.73 31.45
N GLU A 2 -18.75 -15.41 31.05
CA GLU A 2 -19.91 -16.28 31.35
C GLU A 2 -19.80 -17.68 30.70
N LEU A 3 -19.37 -17.73 29.44
CA LEU A 3 -19.22 -18.99 28.70
C LEU A 3 -18.19 -19.97 29.30
N GLU A 4 -17.07 -19.47 29.82
CA GLU A 4 -16.04 -20.31 30.47
C GLU A 4 -16.57 -20.91 31.77
N LYS A 5 -17.39 -20.15 32.49
CA LYS A 5 -18.03 -20.61 33.72
C LYS A 5 -19.03 -21.73 33.42
N ASP A 6 -19.83 -21.57 32.36
CA ASP A 6 -20.79 -22.60 31.93
C ASP A 6 -20.10 -23.89 31.47
N LEU A 7 -18.99 -23.75 30.74
CA LEU A 7 -18.21 -24.89 30.24
C LEU A 7 -17.52 -25.64 31.39
N LYS A 8 -17.03 -24.91 32.40
CA LYS A 8 -16.47 -25.49 33.62
C LYS A 8 -17.52 -26.24 34.44
N ILE A 9 -18.74 -25.69 34.57
CA ILE A 9 -19.85 -26.37 35.24
C ILE A 9 -20.23 -27.66 34.51
N GLN A 10 -20.31 -27.63 33.17
CA GLN A 10 -20.58 -28.83 32.37
C GLN A 10 -19.47 -29.88 32.51
N TYR A 11 -18.21 -29.44 32.56
CA TYR A 11 -17.06 -30.31 32.76
C TYR A 11 -17.08 -30.98 34.14
N ASP A 12 -17.23 -30.21 35.21
CA ASP A 12 -17.24 -30.73 36.58
C ASP A 12 -18.38 -31.73 36.79
N GLY A 13 -19.54 -31.47 36.16
CA GLY A 13 -20.66 -32.42 36.12
C GLY A 13 -20.30 -33.73 35.44
N LEU A 14 -19.67 -33.66 34.26
CA LEU A 14 -19.32 -34.84 33.47
C LEU A 14 -18.22 -35.68 34.14
N GLU A 15 -17.20 -35.05 34.73
CA GLU A 15 -16.14 -35.72 35.50
C GLU A 15 -16.72 -36.45 36.72
N SER A 16 -17.69 -35.83 37.42
CA SER A 16 -18.40 -36.47 38.53
C SER A 16 -19.17 -37.71 38.06
N GLU A 17 -19.86 -37.64 36.92
CA GLU A 17 -20.59 -38.78 36.36
C GLU A 17 -19.65 -39.92 35.96
N ILE A 18 -18.58 -39.61 35.21
CA ILE A 18 -17.55 -40.58 34.81
C ILE A 18 -17.00 -41.31 36.03
N SER A 19 -16.62 -40.58 37.08
CA SER A 19 -16.07 -41.16 38.31
C SER A 19 -17.07 -42.08 39.03
N LYS A 20 -18.35 -41.70 39.08
CA LYS A 20 -19.42 -42.53 39.67
C LYS A 20 -19.59 -43.84 38.90
N PHE A 21 -19.80 -43.76 37.59
CA PHE A 21 -20.05 -44.95 36.76
C PHE A 21 -18.83 -45.87 36.67
N ARG A 22 -17.61 -45.32 36.66
CA ARG A 22 -16.38 -46.11 36.71
C ARG A 22 -16.28 -46.93 38.01
N LYS A 23 -16.60 -46.34 39.16
CA LYS A 23 -16.60 -47.07 40.44
C LYS A 23 -17.62 -48.21 40.45
N TRP A 24 -18.81 -47.97 39.92
CA TRP A 24 -19.85 -48.99 39.79
C TRP A 24 -19.44 -50.13 38.83
N ALA A 25 -18.83 -49.80 37.69
CA ALA A 25 -18.31 -50.79 36.75
C ALA A 25 -17.27 -51.70 37.40
N ILE A 26 -16.27 -51.10 38.08
CA ILE A 26 -15.22 -51.84 38.78
C ILE A 26 -15.82 -52.72 39.89
N PHE A 27 -16.76 -52.18 40.67
CA PHE A 27 -17.45 -52.94 41.71
C PHE A 27 -18.19 -54.17 41.14
N LEU A 28 -18.91 -54.01 40.03
CA LEU A 28 -19.62 -55.11 39.37
C LEU A 28 -18.66 -56.13 38.74
N ALA A 29 -17.54 -55.69 38.19
CA ALA A 29 -16.49 -56.56 37.71
C ALA A 29 -15.95 -57.44 38.86
N PHE A 30 -15.67 -56.85 40.03
CA PHE A 30 -15.25 -57.63 41.21
C PHE A 30 -16.32 -58.60 41.69
N MET A 31 -17.60 -58.18 41.70
CA MET A 31 -18.72 -59.07 42.03
C MET A 31 -18.79 -60.29 41.11
N ALA A 32 -18.45 -60.15 39.83
CA ALA A 32 -18.40 -61.27 38.90
C ALA A 32 -17.33 -62.33 39.26
N PHE A 33 -16.29 -61.95 40.01
CA PHE A 33 -15.24 -62.88 40.45
C PHE A 33 -15.56 -63.61 41.76
N ILE A 34 -16.50 -63.12 42.57
CA ILE A 34 -16.85 -63.70 43.88
C ILE A 34 -17.38 -65.15 43.81
N PRO A 35 -18.17 -65.57 42.81
CA PRO A 35 -18.60 -66.96 42.68
C PRO A 35 -17.45 -67.96 42.57
N PHE A 36 -16.29 -67.53 42.06
CA PHE A 36 -15.13 -68.38 41.80
C PHE A 36 -14.52 -68.99 43.08
N PRO A 37 -14.10 -68.20 44.09
CA PRO A 37 -13.61 -68.75 45.36
C PRO A 37 -14.70 -69.52 46.11
N ILE A 38 -15.97 -69.10 46.04
CA ILE A 38 -17.08 -69.80 46.71
C ILE A 38 -17.23 -71.21 46.15
N ALA A 39 -17.28 -71.35 44.82
CA ALA A 39 -17.38 -72.66 44.18
C ALA A 39 -16.14 -73.53 44.43
N ALA A 40 -14.94 -72.94 44.44
CA ALA A 40 -13.70 -73.65 44.75
C ALA A 40 -13.69 -74.18 46.20
N ILE A 41 -14.06 -73.35 47.18
CA ILE A 41 -14.16 -73.76 48.59
C ILE A 41 -15.17 -74.89 48.75
N PHE A 42 -16.36 -74.78 48.14
CA PHE A 42 -17.38 -75.82 48.23
C PHE A 42 -16.91 -77.17 47.65
N ASN A 43 -16.22 -77.15 46.51
CA ASN A 43 -15.80 -78.37 45.80
C ASN A 43 -14.54 -79.04 46.38
N PHE A 44 -13.63 -78.29 47.01
CA PHE A 44 -12.37 -78.82 47.53
C PHE A 44 -12.32 -78.97 49.06
N ILE A 45 -13.13 -78.21 49.80
CA ILE A 45 -13.05 -78.19 51.28
C ILE A 45 -14.29 -78.81 51.92
N VAL A 46 -15.49 -78.51 51.39
CA VAL A 46 -16.76 -78.88 52.06
C VAL A 46 -17.27 -80.24 51.60
N PHE A 47 -17.31 -80.47 50.30
CA PHE A 47 -17.77 -81.74 49.73
C PHE A 47 -16.73 -82.24 48.74
N ASP A 48 -16.07 -83.36 49.07
CA ASP A 48 -15.05 -83.96 48.21
C ASP A 48 -15.68 -84.34 46.85
N SER A 49 -15.34 -83.58 45.81
CA SER A 49 -15.77 -83.81 44.42
C SER A 49 -17.29 -83.71 44.15
N PHE A 50 -18.01 -82.81 44.81
CA PHE A 50 -19.47 -82.63 44.61
C PHE A 50 -19.85 -82.04 43.26
N LEU A 51 -19.04 -81.15 42.68
CA LEU A 51 -19.32 -80.54 41.39
C LEU A 51 -18.46 -81.17 40.30
N THR A 52 -19.10 -81.65 39.23
CA THR A 52 -18.37 -81.97 38.00
C THR A 52 -17.82 -80.68 37.37
N LEU A 53 -16.78 -80.79 36.53
CA LEU A 53 -16.23 -79.63 35.83
C LEU A 53 -17.28 -78.89 34.99
N ALA A 54 -18.27 -79.61 34.45
CA ALA A 54 -19.38 -79.05 33.71
C ALA A 54 -20.33 -78.24 34.60
N ASP A 55 -20.68 -78.77 35.78
CA ASP A 55 -21.55 -78.08 36.74
C ASP A 55 -20.88 -76.85 37.35
N PHE A 56 -19.56 -76.94 37.60
CA PHE A 56 -18.74 -75.81 38.03
C PHE A 56 -18.76 -74.69 36.99
N GLY A 57 -18.51 -75.02 35.71
CA GLY A 57 -18.57 -74.07 34.60
C GLY A 57 -19.96 -73.45 34.42
N GLY A 58 -21.02 -74.25 34.56
CA GLY A 58 -22.41 -73.80 34.47
C GLY A 58 -22.79 -72.82 35.59
N TYR A 59 -22.41 -73.11 36.83
CA TYR A 59 -22.65 -72.23 37.98
C TYR A 59 -21.90 -70.90 37.84
N ILE A 60 -20.59 -70.95 37.57
CA ILE A 60 -19.77 -69.75 37.40
C ILE A 60 -20.28 -68.93 36.22
N GLY A 61 -20.54 -69.57 35.07
CA GLY A 61 -21.09 -68.91 33.88
C GLY A 61 -22.44 -68.27 34.14
N GLY A 62 -23.35 -68.96 34.83
CA GLY A 62 -24.69 -68.45 35.13
C GLY A 62 -24.71 -67.27 36.11
N VAL A 63 -23.87 -67.31 37.16
CA VAL A 63 -23.85 -66.28 38.19
C VAL A 63 -22.93 -65.11 37.82
N ALA A 64 -21.75 -65.35 37.26
CA ALA A 64 -20.78 -64.30 36.96
C ALA A 64 -21.11 -63.52 35.67
N SER A 65 -21.71 -64.16 34.67
CA SER A 65 -21.94 -63.55 33.35
C SER A 65 -22.82 -62.28 33.40
N PRO A 66 -23.95 -62.23 34.14
CA PRO A 66 -24.75 -61.01 34.23
C PRO A 66 -23.99 -59.81 34.82
N PHE A 67 -23.19 -60.03 35.87
CA PHE A 67 -22.38 -58.96 36.48
C PHE A 67 -21.28 -58.47 35.53
N GLY A 68 -20.63 -59.40 34.82
CA GLY A 68 -19.65 -59.08 33.78
C GLY A 68 -20.27 -58.29 32.63
N ALA A 69 -21.46 -58.67 32.17
CA ALA A 69 -22.18 -58.00 31.10
C ALA A 69 -22.57 -56.56 31.48
N ILE A 70 -23.15 -56.36 32.66
CA ILE A 70 -23.52 -55.01 33.15
C ILE A 70 -22.27 -54.16 33.36
N SER A 71 -21.20 -54.73 33.92
CA SER A 71 -19.90 -54.04 34.02
C SER A 71 -19.37 -53.61 32.66
N GLY A 72 -19.45 -54.47 31.64
CA GLY A 72 -19.04 -54.16 30.28
C GLY A 72 -19.83 -52.99 29.68
N ILE A 73 -21.15 -53.00 29.84
CA ILE A 73 -22.02 -51.89 29.40
C ILE A 73 -21.65 -50.57 30.09
N LEU A 74 -21.39 -50.61 31.40
CA LEU A 74 -20.97 -49.40 32.14
C LEU A 74 -19.62 -48.88 31.66
N PHE A 75 -18.66 -49.75 31.31
CA PHE A 75 -17.39 -49.30 30.73
C PHE A 75 -17.58 -48.64 29.36
N VAL A 76 -18.44 -49.19 28.50
CA VAL A 76 -18.80 -48.57 27.22
C VAL A 76 -19.43 -47.19 27.45
N TYR A 77 -20.33 -47.08 28.43
CA TYR A 77 -20.95 -45.81 28.78
C TYR A 77 -19.95 -44.78 29.31
N VAL A 78 -19.01 -45.20 30.18
CA VAL A 78 -17.91 -44.36 30.67
C VAL A 78 -17.03 -43.88 29.51
N ALA A 79 -16.72 -44.75 28.55
CA ALA A 79 -15.96 -44.36 27.35
C ALA A 79 -16.70 -43.30 26.53
N PHE A 80 -18.02 -43.43 26.38
CA PHE A 80 -18.84 -42.42 25.69
C PHE A 80 -18.85 -41.07 26.43
N LEU A 81 -18.96 -41.08 27.76
CA LEU A 81 -18.84 -39.85 28.56
C LEU A 81 -17.46 -39.20 28.42
N GLY A 82 -16.39 -40.00 28.41
CA GLY A 82 -15.03 -39.51 28.15
C GLY A 82 -14.89 -38.88 26.75
N GLN A 83 -15.48 -39.50 25.73
CA GLN A 83 -15.51 -38.93 24.38
C GLN A 83 -16.26 -37.60 24.33
N ARG A 84 -17.40 -37.50 25.03
CA ARG A 84 -18.15 -36.23 25.15
C ARG A 84 -17.33 -35.14 25.85
N GLN A 85 -16.57 -35.50 26.89
CA GLN A 85 -15.66 -34.58 27.57
C GLN A 85 -14.60 -34.02 26.61
N GLN A 86 -14.00 -34.90 25.81
CA GLN A 86 -13.03 -34.52 24.79
C GLN A 86 -13.63 -33.57 23.74
N LEU A 87 -14.86 -33.84 23.28
CA LEU A 87 -15.55 -32.96 22.33
C LEU A 87 -15.79 -31.55 22.89
N LEU A 88 -16.14 -31.42 24.17
CA LEU A 88 -16.31 -30.12 24.82
C LEU A 88 -15.00 -29.34 24.85
N TYR A 89 -13.87 -30.00 25.16
CA TYR A 89 -12.55 -29.37 25.10
C TYR A 89 -12.21 -28.89 23.68
N THR A 90 -12.39 -29.74 22.68
CA THR A 90 -12.14 -29.37 21.28
C THR A 90 -13.00 -28.18 20.85
N GLN A 91 -14.27 -28.12 21.27
CA GLN A 91 -15.14 -26.98 20.98
C GLN A 91 -14.64 -25.68 21.63
N GLN A 92 -14.14 -25.75 22.87
CA GLN A 92 -13.58 -24.60 23.56
C GLN A 92 -12.32 -24.10 22.85
N GLU A 93 -11.40 -25.01 22.51
CA GLU A 93 -10.16 -24.70 21.80
C GLU A 93 -10.45 -24.02 20.44
N ILE A 94 -11.39 -24.56 19.66
CA ILE A 94 -11.81 -23.96 18.39
C ILE A 94 -12.33 -22.53 18.58
N ARG A 95 -13.13 -22.28 19.62
CA ARG A 95 -13.67 -20.93 19.88
C ARG A 95 -12.57 -19.94 20.27
N ILE A 96 -11.62 -20.36 21.11
CA ILE A 96 -10.47 -19.53 21.48
C ILE A 96 -9.66 -19.19 20.22
N ASN A 97 -9.33 -20.19 19.40
CA ASN A 97 -8.62 -19.99 18.14
C ASN A 97 -9.36 -19.03 17.19
N GLN A 98 -10.70 -19.09 17.13
CA GLN A 98 -11.48 -18.16 16.31
C GLN A 98 -11.38 -16.70 16.80
N ILE A 99 -11.36 -16.49 18.12
CA ILE A 99 -11.19 -15.16 18.72
C ILE A 99 -9.79 -14.63 18.38
N GLU A 100 -8.75 -15.43 18.61
CA GLU A 100 -7.37 -15.06 18.31
C GLU A 100 -7.17 -14.74 16.82
N LEU A 101 -7.75 -15.54 15.92
CA LEU A 101 -7.71 -15.28 14.48
C LEU A 101 -8.41 -13.97 14.10
N ARG A 102 -9.54 -13.65 14.74
CA ARG A 102 -10.26 -12.40 14.50
C ARG A 102 -9.43 -11.20 14.94
N ASP A 103 -8.80 -11.30 16.12
CA ASP A 103 -8.01 -10.20 16.66
C ASP A 103 -6.70 -10.02 15.87
N THR A 104 -6.09 -11.12 15.43
CA THR A 104 -4.95 -11.11 14.48
C THR A 104 -5.33 -10.45 13.16
N ARG A 105 -6.51 -10.72 12.61
CA ARG A 105 -6.98 -10.07 11.36
C ARG A 105 -7.10 -8.55 11.52
N LYS A 106 -7.62 -8.08 12.65
CA LYS A 106 -7.70 -6.64 12.94
C LYS A 106 -6.32 -6.01 13.06
N GLU A 107 -5.37 -6.69 13.68
CA GLU A 107 -4.00 -6.21 13.77
C GLU A 107 -3.34 -6.12 12.37
N ILE A 108 -3.52 -7.14 11.53
CA ILE A 108 -3.04 -7.15 10.14
C ILE A 108 -3.67 -6.02 9.32
N GLU A 109 -4.96 -5.73 9.51
CA GLU A 109 -5.63 -4.59 8.87
C GLU A 109 -4.96 -3.27 9.27
N GLY A 110 -4.70 -3.05 10.56
CA GLY A 110 -3.99 -1.87 11.05
C GLY A 110 -2.57 -1.75 10.49
N GLN A 111 -1.81 -2.85 10.44
CA GLN A 111 -0.47 -2.88 9.85
C GLN A 111 -0.50 -2.55 8.35
N LYS A 112 -1.51 -3.05 7.62
CA LYS A 112 -1.69 -2.75 6.20
C LYS A 112 -1.95 -1.27 5.97
N GLU A 113 -2.80 -0.64 6.77
CA GLU A 113 -3.05 0.81 6.69
C GLU A 113 -1.78 1.62 6.95
N GLN A 114 -1.00 1.25 7.97
CA GLN A 114 0.29 1.87 8.26
C GLN A 114 1.28 1.72 7.09
N LEU A 115 1.37 0.55 6.48
CA LEU A 115 2.23 0.33 5.31
C LEU A 115 1.81 1.18 4.11
N ILE A 116 0.51 1.37 3.88
CA ILE A 116 0.01 2.25 2.82
C ILE A 116 0.43 3.70 3.08
N LEU A 117 0.31 4.18 4.33
CA LEU A 117 0.73 5.53 4.71
C LEU A 117 2.24 5.70 4.58
N GLN A 118 3.03 4.73 5.04
CA GLN A 118 4.49 4.74 4.89
C GLN A 118 4.90 4.74 3.42
N ASN A 119 4.27 3.92 2.58
CA ASN A 119 4.58 3.89 1.14
C ASN A 119 4.33 5.25 0.49
N LYS A 120 3.20 5.90 0.80
CA LYS A 120 2.92 7.27 0.33
C LYS A 120 3.99 8.26 0.79
N GLN A 121 4.39 8.19 2.05
CA GLN A 121 5.45 9.05 2.59
C GLN A 121 6.79 8.81 1.88
N PHE A 122 7.16 7.55 1.63
CA PHE A 122 8.37 7.21 0.88
C PHE A 122 8.34 7.75 -0.56
N GLN A 123 7.19 7.70 -1.23
CA GLN A 123 7.04 8.28 -2.57
C GLN A 123 7.27 9.79 -2.55
N ILE A 124 6.69 10.50 -1.57
CA ILE A 124 6.89 11.95 -1.40
C ILE A 124 8.35 12.27 -1.11
N GLN A 125 8.98 11.58 -0.17
CA GLN A 125 10.40 11.80 0.18
C GLN A 125 11.33 11.48 -0.99
N SER A 126 11.07 10.41 -1.74
CA SER A 126 11.84 10.06 -2.93
C SER A 126 11.70 11.12 -4.01
N PHE A 127 10.50 11.69 -4.16
CA PHE A 127 10.25 12.81 -5.06
C PHE A 127 11.01 14.06 -4.61
N GLU A 128 10.85 14.50 -3.36
CA GLU A 128 11.51 15.68 -2.81
C GLU A 128 13.04 15.57 -2.94
N SER A 129 13.60 14.42 -2.58
CA SER A 129 15.04 14.15 -2.74
C SER A 129 15.49 14.29 -4.19
N THR A 130 14.77 13.67 -5.12
CA THR A 130 15.07 13.76 -6.56
C THR A 130 14.93 15.20 -7.07
N PHE A 131 13.86 15.89 -6.67
CA PHE A 131 13.58 17.28 -7.03
C PHE A 131 14.68 18.22 -6.56
N PHE A 132 15.08 18.17 -5.29
CA PHE A 132 16.13 19.04 -4.76
C PHE A 132 17.51 18.71 -5.31
N ASN A 133 17.80 17.44 -5.61
CA ASN A 133 19.02 17.05 -6.31
C ASN A 133 19.05 17.65 -7.72
N LEU A 134 17.96 17.53 -8.47
CA LEU A 134 17.83 18.13 -9.81
C LEU A 134 17.93 19.66 -9.77
N LEU A 135 17.26 20.31 -8.82
CA LEU A 135 17.34 21.76 -8.62
C LEU A 135 18.76 22.20 -8.27
N THR A 136 19.47 21.44 -7.44
CA THR A 136 20.87 21.71 -7.08
C THR A 136 21.78 21.54 -8.30
N HIS A 137 21.59 20.47 -9.08
CA HIS A 137 22.32 20.28 -10.33
C HIS A 137 22.08 21.43 -11.30
N PHE A 138 20.83 21.84 -11.48
CA PHE A 138 20.44 22.96 -12.32
C PHE A 138 21.10 24.27 -11.89
N ARG A 139 21.07 24.58 -10.58
CA ARG A 139 21.71 25.77 -10.02
C ARG A 139 23.23 25.76 -10.21
N ASN A 140 23.85 24.59 -10.09
CA ASN A 140 25.30 24.45 -10.09
C ASN A 140 25.90 24.26 -11.50
N SER A 141 25.12 23.83 -12.50
CA SER A 141 25.64 23.51 -13.84
C SER A 141 26.01 24.73 -14.69
N GLY A 142 25.88 25.96 -14.17
CA GLY A 142 26.26 27.19 -14.88
C GLY A 142 25.46 27.57 -16.14
N PRO A 143 24.31 26.96 -16.53
CA PRO A 143 23.56 27.46 -17.68
C PRO A 143 22.92 28.82 -17.41
N VAL A 144 22.78 29.23 -16.15
CA VAL A 144 22.28 30.57 -15.79
C VAL A 144 23.18 31.66 -16.38
N ASP A 145 24.51 31.49 -16.40
CA ASP A 145 25.41 32.48 -16.99
C ASP A 145 25.39 32.42 -18.53
N MET A 146 25.19 31.24 -19.13
CA MET A 146 25.06 31.12 -20.59
C MET A 146 23.72 31.64 -21.09
N LEU A 147 22.59 31.23 -20.52
CA LEU A 147 21.26 31.70 -20.89
C LEU A 147 21.11 33.20 -20.64
N LYS A 148 21.76 33.73 -19.60
CA LYS A 148 21.84 35.18 -19.36
C LYS A 148 22.72 35.88 -20.39
N LYS A 149 23.84 35.30 -20.84
CA LYS A 149 24.63 35.82 -21.99
C LYS A 149 23.85 35.74 -23.30
N THR A 150 23.17 34.64 -23.59
CA THR A 150 22.32 34.47 -24.78
C THR A 150 21.15 35.45 -24.75
N TYR A 151 20.52 35.65 -23.59
CA TYR A 151 19.49 36.67 -23.37
C TYR A 151 20.03 38.09 -23.55
N ILE A 152 21.20 38.42 -22.97
CA ILE A 152 21.86 39.72 -23.14
C ILE A 152 22.24 39.95 -24.60
N LEU A 153 22.76 38.95 -25.31
CA LEU A 153 23.08 39.03 -26.74
C LEU A 153 21.81 39.25 -27.59
N LEU A 154 20.74 38.51 -27.27
CA LEU A 154 19.42 38.72 -27.88
C LEU A 154 18.93 40.15 -27.65
N PHE A 155 18.94 40.64 -26.40
CA PHE A 155 18.44 41.97 -26.04
C PHE A 155 19.32 43.14 -26.51
N ALA A 156 20.64 42.98 -26.51
CA ALA A 156 21.58 44.01 -26.98
C ALA A 156 21.44 44.25 -28.49
N ASP A 157 21.21 43.20 -29.28
CA ASP A 157 20.94 43.32 -30.71
C ASP A 157 19.52 43.81 -31.00
N PHE A 158 18.53 43.52 -30.15
CA PHE A 158 17.20 44.14 -30.24
C PHE A 158 17.26 45.67 -30.10
N ASN A 159 18.18 46.22 -29.30
CA ASN A 159 18.42 47.66 -29.19
C ASN A 159 19.16 48.24 -30.42
N GLN A 160 20.03 47.46 -31.08
CA GLN A 160 20.72 47.91 -32.32
C GLN A 160 19.82 47.91 -33.56
N ILE A 161 18.79 47.05 -33.61
CA ILE A 161 17.82 46.94 -34.73
C ILE A 161 16.81 48.12 -34.75
N GLY A 162 17.12 49.23 -34.07
CA GLY A 162 16.37 50.49 -34.19
C GLY A 162 15.18 50.63 -33.26
N LEU A 163 15.05 49.78 -32.23
CA LEU A 163 14.23 50.10 -31.07
C LEU A 163 15.05 51.00 -30.15
N LYS A 164 15.08 52.31 -30.44
CA LYS A 164 15.18 53.29 -29.35
C LYS A 164 13.93 53.08 -28.50
N ILE A 165 14.03 52.29 -27.45
CA ILE A 165 13.14 52.46 -26.30
C ILE A 165 13.69 53.71 -25.62
N GLU A 166 13.27 54.89 -26.07
CA GLU A 166 13.42 56.08 -25.23
C GLU A 166 12.64 55.79 -23.94
N PRO A 167 13.24 56.00 -22.77
CA PRO A 167 12.51 55.91 -21.52
C PRO A 167 11.61 57.13 -21.46
N ASP A 168 10.41 57.02 -22.04
CA ASP A 168 9.45 58.11 -22.09
C ASP A 168 8.99 58.42 -20.66
N GLY A 169 9.63 59.43 -20.08
CA GLY A 169 9.06 60.20 -19.00
C GLY A 169 7.72 60.77 -19.45
N TYR A 170 6.69 60.48 -18.67
CA TYR A 170 5.40 61.18 -18.62
C TYR A 170 4.77 61.59 -19.97
N GLY A 171 3.80 60.77 -20.41
CA GLY A 171 2.62 61.26 -21.13
C GLY A 171 2.72 61.32 -22.65
N GLY A 172 2.56 60.17 -23.31
CA GLY A 172 2.31 60.10 -24.75
C GLY A 172 1.46 58.87 -25.09
N HIS A 173 0.34 59.08 -25.78
CA HIS A 173 -0.56 58.00 -26.20
C HIS A 173 0.17 56.99 -27.12
N ILE A 174 0.37 55.78 -26.62
CA ILE A 174 0.81 54.64 -27.44
C ILE A 174 -0.37 54.25 -28.34
N SER A 175 -0.28 54.54 -29.63
CA SER A 175 -1.14 53.88 -30.62
C SER A 175 -0.78 52.40 -30.67
N SER A 176 -1.65 51.54 -30.16
CA SER A 176 -1.53 50.08 -30.12
C SER A 176 -1.66 49.47 -31.52
N ARG A 177 -0.70 49.70 -32.41
CA ARG A 177 -0.64 48.99 -33.68
C ARG A 177 -0.09 47.58 -33.39
N ARG A 178 -0.94 46.57 -33.59
CA ARG A 178 -0.52 45.15 -33.50
C ARG A 178 0.74 44.97 -34.35
N PRO A 179 1.77 44.28 -33.85
CA PRO A 179 2.88 43.85 -34.69
C PRO A 179 2.29 43.07 -35.86
N ASP A 180 2.62 43.47 -37.08
CA ASP A 180 2.18 42.73 -38.27
C ASP A 180 2.73 41.29 -38.21
N ALA A 181 2.02 40.32 -38.79
CA ALA A 181 2.42 38.91 -38.77
C ALA A 181 3.87 38.74 -39.28
N ASP A 182 4.25 39.57 -40.25
CA ASP A 182 5.60 39.63 -40.82
C ASP A 182 6.66 40.11 -39.83
N GLN A 183 6.33 41.01 -38.91
CA GLN A 183 7.25 41.46 -37.85
C GLN A 183 7.47 40.35 -36.81
N ILE A 184 6.46 39.53 -36.57
CA ILE A 184 6.57 38.38 -35.67
C ILE A 184 7.40 37.28 -36.35
N LEU A 185 7.15 36.99 -37.63
CA LEU A 185 7.96 36.03 -38.41
C LEU A 185 9.43 36.48 -38.53
N ALA A 186 9.70 37.75 -38.80
CA ALA A 186 11.06 38.27 -38.89
C ALA A 186 11.81 38.14 -37.54
N LYS A 187 11.11 38.36 -36.42
CA LYS A 187 11.66 38.15 -35.06
C LYS A 187 11.90 36.67 -34.76
N GLN A 188 11.05 35.78 -35.26
CA GLN A 188 11.21 34.33 -35.15
C GLN A 188 12.45 33.84 -35.92
N GLU A 189 12.57 34.23 -37.20
CA GLU A 189 13.74 33.86 -38.02
C GLU A 189 15.04 34.34 -37.40
N PHE A 190 15.05 35.55 -36.83
CA PHE A 190 16.22 36.09 -36.14
C PHE A 190 16.59 35.24 -34.91
N PHE A 191 15.64 34.90 -34.04
CA PHE A 191 15.89 34.05 -32.87
C PHE A 191 16.51 32.70 -33.26
N PHE A 192 15.91 32.01 -34.23
CA PHE A 192 16.41 30.71 -34.69
C PHE A 192 17.76 30.83 -35.42
N ARG A 193 18.01 31.94 -36.11
CA ARG A 193 19.30 32.22 -36.75
C ARG A 193 20.39 32.48 -35.71
N THR A 194 20.10 33.24 -34.65
CA THR A 194 21.04 33.51 -33.56
C THR A 194 21.39 32.24 -32.81
N ILE A 195 20.41 31.39 -32.50
CA ILE A 195 20.67 30.08 -31.89
C ILE A 195 21.50 29.18 -32.83
N ARG A 196 21.23 29.21 -34.15
CA ARG A 196 21.98 28.44 -35.15
C ARG A 196 23.41 28.96 -35.35
N ASN A 197 23.65 30.23 -35.05
CA ASN A 197 24.96 30.88 -35.17
C ASN A 197 25.80 30.81 -33.89
N LEU A 198 25.26 30.29 -32.78
CA LEU A 198 26.07 29.90 -31.63
C LEU A 198 27.11 28.88 -32.10
N ASP A 199 28.31 28.92 -31.51
CA ASP A 199 29.28 27.87 -31.82
C ASP A 199 28.73 26.49 -31.42
N ASN A 200 29.29 25.42 -31.99
CA ASN A 200 28.79 24.06 -31.75
C ASN A 200 28.79 23.67 -30.26
N VAL A 201 29.65 24.28 -29.45
CA VAL A 201 29.77 24.00 -28.01
C VAL A 201 28.66 24.71 -27.25
N GLU A 202 28.42 25.98 -27.52
CA GLU A 202 27.35 26.81 -26.95
C GLU A 202 25.97 26.27 -27.34
N TYR A 203 25.75 25.90 -28.61
CA TYR A 203 24.50 25.29 -29.06
C TYR A 203 24.22 23.95 -28.35
N SER A 204 25.24 23.10 -28.21
CA SER A 204 25.13 21.82 -27.47
C SER A 204 24.77 22.05 -26.00
N ASN A 205 25.38 23.05 -25.36
CA ASN A 205 25.10 23.39 -23.97
C ASN A 205 23.69 23.95 -23.76
N VAL A 206 23.22 24.83 -24.64
CA VAL A 206 21.84 25.36 -24.61
C VAL A 206 20.84 24.22 -24.83
N LYS A 207 21.07 23.37 -25.83
CA LYS A 207 20.23 22.20 -26.11
C LYS A 207 20.18 21.21 -24.93
N ASN A 208 21.32 20.95 -24.30
CA ASN A 208 21.39 20.06 -23.13
C ASN A 208 20.67 20.66 -21.92
N SER A 209 20.82 21.96 -21.68
CA SER A 209 20.15 22.67 -20.60
C SER A 209 18.62 22.64 -20.78
N LEU A 210 18.16 22.86 -22.02
CA LEU A 210 16.74 22.75 -22.36
C LEU A 210 16.23 21.32 -22.20
N ASN A 211 16.94 20.32 -22.69
CA ASN A 211 16.55 18.92 -22.51
C ASN A 211 16.50 18.52 -21.03
N GLN A 212 17.42 19.02 -20.20
CA GLN A 212 17.39 18.81 -18.75
C GLN A 212 16.16 19.47 -18.12
N LEU A 213 15.86 20.71 -18.48
CA LEU A 213 14.70 21.44 -17.97
C LEU A 213 13.39 20.77 -18.39
N LEU A 214 13.29 20.30 -19.64
CA LEU A 214 12.15 19.54 -20.14
C LEU A 214 12.01 18.16 -19.51
N SER A 215 13.12 17.49 -19.20
CA SER A 215 13.13 16.24 -18.45
C SER A 215 12.63 16.45 -17.02
N ILE A 216 13.07 17.52 -16.35
CA ILE A 216 12.62 17.90 -15.01
C ILE A 216 11.12 18.18 -15.02
N LEU A 217 10.65 19.05 -15.94
CA LEU A 217 9.23 19.36 -16.07
C LEU A 217 8.41 18.10 -16.42
N GLY A 218 8.88 17.30 -17.37
CA GLY A 218 8.22 16.05 -17.76
C GLY A 218 8.13 15.04 -16.62
N HIS A 219 9.18 14.91 -15.81
CA HIS A 219 9.17 14.00 -14.66
C HIS A 219 8.23 14.48 -13.57
N ILE A 220 8.23 15.77 -13.29
CA ILE A 220 7.30 16.42 -12.35
C ILE A 220 5.88 16.13 -12.82
N PHE A 221 5.54 16.53 -14.03
CA PHE A 221 4.21 16.33 -14.58
C PHE A 221 3.78 14.87 -14.80
N SER A 222 4.72 13.91 -14.83
CA SER A 222 4.39 12.48 -14.86
C SER A 222 3.82 11.94 -13.54
N ILE A 223 4.02 12.67 -12.43
CA ILE A 223 3.58 12.26 -11.10
C ILE A 223 2.15 12.73 -10.88
N LYS A 224 1.22 11.77 -10.78
CA LYS A 224 -0.17 12.04 -10.38
C LYS A 224 -0.18 12.65 -8.97
N ASN A 225 -0.78 13.84 -8.82
CA ASN A 225 -0.96 14.59 -7.57
C ASN A 225 0.29 15.31 -7.02
N ILE A 226 0.95 16.15 -7.82
CA ILE A 226 1.93 17.09 -7.26
C ILE A 226 1.18 18.15 -6.44
N PRO A 227 1.59 18.39 -5.19
CA PRO A 227 1.06 19.50 -4.41
C PRO A 227 1.36 20.85 -5.09
N ASN A 228 0.35 21.70 -5.29
CA ASN A 228 0.47 22.99 -6.00
C ASN A 228 1.60 23.89 -5.49
N ASN A 229 1.99 23.76 -4.21
CA ASN A 229 3.11 24.52 -3.63
C ASN A 229 4.47 24.17 -4.26
N HIS A 230 4.69 22.93 -4.72
CA HIS A 230 5.94 22.53 -5.38
C HIS A 230 6.02 23.08 -6.79
N LEU A 231 4.91 23.07 -7.54
CA LEU A 231 4.82 23.70 -8.85
C LEU A 231 5.13 25.20 -8.75
N ASN A 232 4.51 25.88 -7.78
CA ASN A 232 4.75 27.31 -7.53
C ASN A 232 6.20 27.59 -7.12
N THR A 233 6.79 26.76 -6.27
CA THR A 233 8.19 26.91 -5.86
C THR A 233 9.11 26.73 -7.07
N LEU A 234 8.80 25.82 -7.98
CA LEU A 234 9.57 25.61 -9.19
C LEU A 234 9.45 26.79 -10.15
N ILE A 235 8.24 27.29 -10.39
CA ILE A 235 7.97 28.50 -11.19
C ILE A 235 8.75 29.70 -10.66
N LEU A 236 8.76 29.89 -9.34
CA LEU A 236 9.47 31.00 -8.70
C LEU A 236 11.00 30.89 -8.76
N ASN A 237 11.53 29.68 -8.93
CA ASN A 237 12.98 29.44 -9.01
C ASN A 237 13.51 29.32 -10.46
N ILE A 238 12.63 29.22 -11.46
CA ILE A 238 13.03 29.35 -12.87
C ILE A 238 13.21 30.85 -13.19
N PRO A 239 14.40 31.28 -13.64
CA PRO A 239 14.60 32.64 -14.14
C PRO A 239 13.61 32.98 -15.26
N LYS A 240 13.09 34.21 -15.27
CA LYS A 240 12.08 34.64 -16.25
C LYS A 240 12.52 34.39 -17.69
N GLU A 241 13.81 34.55 -17.94
CA GLU A 241 14.48 34.37 -19.22
C GLU A 241 14.34 32.93 -19.75
N GLU A 242 14.52 31.94 -18.87
CA GLU A 242 14.38 30.53 -19.23
C GLU A 242 12.92 30.14 -19.45
N LEU A 243 12.04 30.74 -18.65
CA LEU A 243 10.60 30.59 -18.77
C LEU A 243 10.10 31.12 -20.13
N TYR A 244 10.67 32.23 -20.61
CA TYR A 244 10.43 32.72 -21.96
C TYR A 244 10.97 31.76 -23.03
N VAL A 245 12.21 31.28 -22.91
CA VAL A 245 12.77 30.33 -23.90
C VAL A 245 11.93 29.06 -23.98
N LEU A 246 11.46 28.51 -22.84
CA LEU A 246 10.56 27.36 -22.79
C LEU A 246 9.22 27.66 -23.46
N PHE A 247 8.64 28.83 -23.20
CA PHE A 247 7.40 29.29 -23.82
C PHE A 247 7.53 29.38 -25.35
N TYR A 248 8.63 29.97 -25.83
CA TYR A 248 8.93 30.06 -27.25
C TYR A 248 9.11 28.67 -27.86
N ILE A 249 9.90 27.77 -27.25
CA ILE A 249 10.08 26.40 -27.78
C ILE A 249 8.75 25.63 -27.80
N PHE A 250 7.92 25.79 -26.76
CA PHE A 250 6.62 25.16 -26.65
C PHE A 250 5.65 25.59 -27.76
N ILE A 251 5.56 26.90 -28.03
CA ILE A 251 4.69 27.44 -29.09
C ILE A 251 5.18 27.01 -30.48
N TYR A 252 6.49 27.03 -30.72
CA TYR A 252 7.04 26.88 -32.07
C TYR A 252 7.40 25.44 -32.46
N ASN A 253 7.62 24.55 -31.49
CA ASN A 253 7.86 23.14 -31.75
C ASN A 253 7.16 22.26 -30.70
N PRO A 254 5.81 22.24 -30.68
CA PRO A 254 5.05 21.42 -29.73
C PRO A 254 5.31 19.92 -29.90
N GLU A 255 5.79 19.50 -31.08
CA GLU A 255 6.20 18.12 -31.39
C GLU A 255 7.55 17.72 -30.77
N ALA A 256 8.34 18.68 -30.27
CA ALA A 256 9.52 18.39 -29.46
C ALA A 256 9.17 17.83 -28.07
N PHE A 257 7.88 17.84 -27.69
CA PHE A 257 7.39 17.40 -26.40
C PHE A 257 6.51 16.16 -26.54
N LEU A 258 6.68 15.20 -25.63
CA LEU A 258 5.81 14.03 -25.57
C LEU A 258 4.36 14.47 -25.25
N PRO A 259 3.32 13.75 -25.71
CA PRO A 259 1.92 14.13 -25.49
C PRO A 259 1.55 14.44 -24.02
N PRO A 260 2.05 13.71 -22.99
CA PRO A 260 1.82 14.08 -21.60
C PRO A 260 2.49 15.41 -21.25
N GLN A 261 3.71 15.65 -21.70
CA GLN A 261 4.45 16.89 -21.43
C GLN A 261 3.76 18.09 -22.06
N ARG A 262 3.23 17.94 -23.29
CA ARG A 262 2.47 18.99 -23.99
C ARG A 262 1.28 19.46 -23.17
N LYS A 263 0.40 18.53 -22.76
CA LYS A 263 -0.80 18.84 -21.96
C LYS A 263 -0.47 19.57 -20.65
N HIS A 264 0.63 19.19 -20.01
CA HIS A 264 1.02 19.83 -18.76
C HIS A 264 1.68 21.19 -18.95
N LEU A 265 2.44 21.39 -20.03
CA LEU A 265 2.95 22.71 -20.39
C LEU A 265 1.81 23.66 -20.80
N GLU A 266 0.77 23.16 -21.47
CA GLU A 266 -0.45 23.95 -21.72
C GLU A 266 -1.07 24.44 -20.41
N ILE A 267 -1.29 23.54 -19.46
CA ILE A 267 -1.82 23.89 -18.12
C ILE A 267 -0.89 24.88 -17.42
N PHE A 268 0.42 24.61 -17.42
CA PHE A 268 1.44 25.48 -16.82
C PHE A 268 1.41 26.90 -17.39
N PHE A 269 1.39 27.04 -18.73
CA PHE A 269 1.33 28.34 -19.39
C PHE A 269 -0.05 29.00 -19.33
N LEU A 270 -1.11 28.28 -18.95
CA LEU A 270 -2.43 28.84 -18.64
C LEU A 270 -2.53 29.32 -17.18
N GLU A 271 -1.75 28.72 -16.28
CA GLU A 271 -1.77 29.01 -14.83
C GLU A 271 -0.70 30.00 -14.37
N LEU A 272 0.19 30.48 -15.25
CA LEU A 272 1.17 31.50 -14.87
C LEU A 272 0.46 32.76 -14.34
N PRO A 273 1.03 33.46 -13.34
CA PRO A 273 0.45 34.71 -12.85
C PRO A 273 0.44 35.79 -13.94
N GLN A 274 -0.62 36.61 -14.00
CA GLN A 274 -0.77 37.73 -14.95
C GLN A 274 0.46 38.67 -14.98
N SER A 275 1.20 38.78 -13.87
CA SER A 275 2.43 39.57 -13.76
C SER A 275 3.60 39.07 -14.63
N TYR A 276 3.51 37.86 -15.19
CA TYR A 276 4.47 37.31 -16.15
C TYR A 276 4.08 37.61 -17.61
N TYR A 277 2.90 38.19 -17.87
CA TYR A 277 2.38 38.47 -19.22
C TYR A 277 2.44 39.94 -19.62
N HIS A 278 3.51 40.67 -19.29
CA HIS A 278 3.64 42.05 -19.80
C HIS A 278 3.90 42.15 -21.32
N HIS A 279 4.00 41.02 -22.04
CA HIS A 279 4.19 41.05 -23.50
C HIS A 279 3.58 39.92 -24.38
N PRO A 280 2.88 38.86 -23.91
CA PRO A 280 2.30 37.87 -24.83
C PRO A 280 0.81 37.51 -24.66
N SER A 281 -0.01 38.26 -23.92
CA SER A 281 -1.42 37.89 -23.69
C SER A 281 -2.37 38.05 -24.90
N HIS A 282 -1.91 38.61 -26.02
CA HIS A 282 -2.75 38.83 -27.20
C HIS A 282 -2.60 37.78 -28.31
N TYR A 283 -1.71 36.79 -28.16
CA TYR A 283 -1.46 35.78 -29.20
C TYR A 283 -2.16 34.43 -28.97
N PHE A 284 -2.83 34.26 -27.83
CA PHE A 284 -3.58 33.03 -27.51
C PHE A 284 -5.03 33.09 -28.02
N TRP A 285 -5.19 33.17 -29.34
CA TRP A 285 -6.41 32.75 -30.05
C TRP A 285 -5.95 32.11 -31.36
N LEU A 286 -5.52 30.85 -31.27
CA LEU A 286 -5.54 29.96 -32.43
C LEU A 286 -6.95 29.38 -32.54
N ASP A 287 -7.49 29.48 -33.74
CA ASP A 287 -8.81 29.04 -34.16
C ASP A 287 -9.18 27.67 -33.56
N ARG A 288 -10.31 27.65 -32.85
CA ARG A 288 -11.08 26.43 -32.68
C ARG A 288 -11.91 26.23 -33.95
N GLU A 289 -11.39 25.41 -34.85
CA GLU A 289 -12.18 24.55 -35.72
C GLU A 289 -11.97 23.09 -35.30
#